data_AF-A0AA40CKG6-F1
#
_entry.id   AF-A0AA40CKG6-F1
#
_cell.length_a   1.000
_cell.length_b   1.000
_cell.length_c   1.000
_cell.angle_alpha   90.00
_cell.angle_beta   90.00
_cell.angle_gamma   90.00
#
_symmetry.space_group_name_H-M   'P 1'
#
loop_
_entity.id
_entity.type
_entity.pdbx_description
1 polymer ?
#
loop_
_entity_poly.entity_id
_entity_poly.type
_entity_poly.pdbx_seq_one_letter_code
_entity_poly.pdbx_strand_id
1 'polypeptide(L)'
;MPPTPPRRVRHRASLRIPEGQLAASRPAANQDEKRPTKKITKEICIACNEETYSTEIVQCASCPHKYCRACLESLFRLSLTDTTLFPPKCCGQLIPLETCRILLSPDLIKQFQDKKLEFDTPGRTYCHRPTCSTFLPPSTNPATCPKCLTQTCIKCKNAYHGTNNCGEDLATQEILRLATTEGWQRCPSCKTMVDLAHGCNHITCRCRTEFCYVCAALWRTCSCAVWDERRLLERANVIVDRNLAAEGAPGAVPAAQRHVLVQRQVQILVDDHECGHDGWSRLDGCYECDECYDILPWFIWVCRQCDLLACSRCRYNRL
;
A
#
# COMPACT_ATOMS: atom_id res chain seq x y z
N MET A 1 -33.35 45.80 -48.61
CA MET A 1 -34.27 45.31 -49.66
C MET A 1 -33.51 44.34 -50.54
N PRO A 2 -34.10 43.26 -51.05
CA PRO A 2 -35.15 42.36 -50.51
C PRO A 2 -34.75 40.88 -50.82
N PRO A 3 -35.64 39.87 -50.88
CA PRO A 3 -36.88 39.60 -50.16
C PRO A 3 -36.88 38.21 -49.45
N THR A 4 -37.80 38.06 -48.50
CA THR A 4 -38.35 36.77 -48.03
C THR A 4 -39.03 36.00 -49.17
N PRO A 5 -38.87 34.66 -49.25
CA PRO A 5 -39.75 33.79 -50.02
C PRO A 5 -40.70 32.95 -49.12
N PRO A 6 -41.77 32.36 -49.71
CA PRO A 6 -43.10 32.41 -49.12
C PRO A 6 -43.55 31.15 -48.38
N ARG A 7 -44.60 31.36 -47.57
CA ARG A 7 -45.50 30.35 -47.00
C ARG A 7 -45.89 29.28 -48.02
N ARG A 8 -45.70 28.00 -47.65
CA ARG A 8 -46.42 26.88 -48.25
C ARG A 8 -47.42 26.29 -47.26
N VAL A 9 -48.68 26.54 -47.56
CA VAL A 9 -49.85 25.79 -47.09
C VAL A 9 -49.83 24.45 -47.83
N ARG A 10 -49.89 23.30 -47.13
CA ARG A 10 -50.47 22.06 -47.68
C ARG A 10 -51.14 21.21 -46.60
N HIS A 11 -52.48 21.28 -46.67
CA HIS A 11 -53.45 20.18 -46.64
C HIS A 11 -53.32 19.05 -45.62
N ARG A 12 -54.24 19.12 -44.64
CA ARG A 12 -54.85 18.02 -43.89
C ARG A 12 -55.21 16.85 -44.82
N ALA A 13 -54.71 15.67 -44.48
CA ALA A 13 -55.33 14.40 -44.86
C ALA A 13 -56.06 13.84 -43.63
N SER A 14 -57.37 13.67 -43.79
CA SER A 14 -58.30 13.15 -42.79
C SER A 14 -58.27 11.62 -42.79
N LEU A 15 -58.13 10.99 -41.63
CA LEU A 15 -58.65 9.64 -41.40
C LEU A 15 -59.36 9.60 -40.04
N ARG A 16 -60.60 9.13 -40.10
CA ARG A 16 -61.63 9.06 -39.05
C ARG A 16 -61.33 7.90 -38.10
N ILE A 17 -61.54 8.09 -36.80
CA ILE A 17 -61.80 7.02 -35.82
C ILE A 17 -62.90 7.54 -34.86
N PRO A 18 -63.88 6.71 -34.45
CA PRO A 18 -65.22 7.15 -34.03
C PRO A 18 -65.33 7.65 -32.59
N GLU A 19 -66.37 8.47 -32.35
CA GLU A 19 -66.84 8.95 -31.05
C GLU A 19 -67.51 7.82 -30.24
N GLY A 20 -67.26 7.82 -28.92
CA GLY A 20 -67.85 6.86 -27.98
C GLY A 20 -67.57 7.20 -26.50
N GLN A 21 -68.18 8.30 -26.05
CA GLN A 21 -68.74 8.59 -24.72
C GLN A 21 -68.05 8.20 -23.37
N LEU A 22 -67.93 9.24 -22.54
CA LEU A 22 -68.20 9.34 -21.09
C LEU A 22 -67.19 8.75 -20.08
N ALA A 23 -66.40 9.63 -19.45
CA ALA A 23 -66.55 10.01 -18.03
C ALA A 23 -65.46 11.00 -17.60
N ALA A 24 -65.87 12.06 -16.91
CA ALA A 24 -65.01 13.12 -16.42
C ALA A 24 -64.08 12.64 -15.30
N SER A 25 -62.80 13.04 -15.35
CA SER A 25 -61.91 13.06 -14.19
C SER A 25 -60.88 14.18 -14.37
N ARG A 26 -60.88 15.11 -13.42
CA ARG A 26 -60.03 16.32 -13.34
C ARG A 26 -58.54 15.93 -13.33
N PRO A 27 -57.64 16.61 -14.06
CA PRO A 27 -56.21 16.39 -13.85
C PRO A 27 -55.77 17.05 -12.55
N ALA A 28 -55.24 16.24 -11.64
CA ALA A 28 -54.59 16.66 -10.42
C ALA A 28 -53.29 17.43 -10.74
N ALA A 29 -52.97 18.38 -9.86
CA ALA A 29 -51.87 19.31 -9.98
C ALA A 29 -50.51 18.63 -10.18
N ASN A 30 -49.73 19.20 -11.10
CA ASN A 30 -48.34 18.90 -11.36
C ASN A 30 -47.51 19.19 -10.09
N GLN A 31 -47.01 18.13 -9.43
CA GLN A 31 -46.03 18.27 -8.36
C GLN A 31 -44.63 18.17 -8.98
N ASP A 32 -43.96 19.32 -9.08
CA ASP A 32 -42.52 19.40 -9.29
C ASP A 32 -41.81 18.64 -8.15
N GLU A 33 -41.41 17.40 -8.40
CA GLU A 33 -40.51 16.64 -7.54
C GLU A 33 -39.13 17.33 -7.54
N LYS A 34 -38.89 18.17 -6.53
CA LYS A 34 -37.56 18.72 -6.24
C LYS A 34 -36.59 17.58 -5.95
N ARG A 35 -35.78 17.23 -6.96
CA ARG A 35 -34.61 16.35 -6.82
C ARG A 35 -33.72 16.86 -5.67
N PRO A 36 -33.40 16.04 -4.65
CA PRO A 36 -32.59 16.50 -3.53
C PRO A 36 -31.17 16.82 -4.02
N THR A 37 -30.82 18.10 -4.02
CA THR A 37 -29.45 18.54 -4.27
C THR A 37 -28.60 18.13 -3.06
N LYS A 38 -27.68 17.17 -3.26
CA LYS A 38 -26.67 16.84 -2.24
C LYS A 38 -25.95 18.13 -1.86
N LYS A 39 -26.03 18.52 -0.58
CA LYS A 39 -25.28 19.67 -0.06
C LYS A 39 -23.80 19.37 -0.21
N ILE A 40 -23.10 20.17 -1.00
CA ILE A 40 -21.64 20.10 -1.16
C ILE A 40 -21.03 20.66 0.13
N THR A 41 -20.36 19.81 0.90
CA THR A 41 -19.66 20.18 2.14
C THR A 41 -18.15 20.06 1.92
N LYS A 42 -17.37 20.75 2.77
CA LYS A 42 -15.92 20.58 2.81
C LYS A 42 -15.53 19.52 3.83
N GLU A 43 -14.51 18.73 3.52
CA GLU A 43 -13.98 17.66 4.36
C GLU A 43 -12.44 17.67 4.32
N ILE A 44 -11.79 17.17 5.37
CA ILE A 44 -10.33 17.20 5.52
C ILE A 44 -9.74 15.88 5.02
N CYS A 45 -8.68 15.96 4.20
CA CYS A 45 -7.89 14.82 3.77
C CYS A 45 -6.91 14.37 4.85
N ILE A 46 -6.86 13.08 5.19
CA ILE A 46 -5.96 12.54 6.22
C ILE A 46 -4.47 12.61 5.86
N ALA A 47 -4.15 12.64 4.56
CA ALA A 47 -2.78 12.56 4.07
C ALA A 47 -2.10 13.93 3.97
N CYS A 48 -2.78 14.94 3.43
CA CYS A 48 -2.24 16.31 3.30
C CYS A 48 -2.78 17.28 4.36
N ASN A 49 -3.81 16.89 5.12
CA ASN A 49 -4.48 17.74 6.11
C ASN A 49 -5.12 19.01 5.51
N GLU A 50 -5.44 19.01 4.21
CA GLU A 50 -6.12 20.09 3.51
C GLU A 50 -7.64 19.83 3.38
N GLU A 51 -8.43 20.90 3.38
CA GLU A 51 -9.87 20.85 3.11
C GLU A 51 -10.15 20.74 1.61
N THR A 52 -11.04 19.83 1.23
CA THR A 52 -11.54 19.67 -0.14
C THR A 52 -13.05 19.46 -0.16
N TYR A 53 -13.68 19.55 -1.32
CA TYR A 53 -15.12 19.31 -1.49
C TYR A 53 -15.45 17.82 -1.39
N SER A 54 -16.66 17.51 -0.90
CA SER A 54 -17.17 16.13 -0.77
C SER A 54 -17.25 15.35 -2.09
N THR A 55 -17.12 16.02 -3.25
CA THR A 55 -17.04 15.41 -4.58
C THR A 55 -15.62 14.99 -4.98
N GLU A 56 -14.60 15.52 -4.30
CA GLU A 56 -13.16 15.36 -4.62
C GLU A 56 -12.42 14.59 -3.51
N ILE A 57 -13.18 13.87 -2.69
CA ILE A 57 -12.69 13.09 -1.55
C ILE A 57 -13.42 11.75 -1.48
N VAL A 58 -12.70 10.71 -1.06
CA VAL A 58 -13.26 9.37 -0.82
C VAL A 58 -12.91 8.94 0.58
N GLN A 59 -13.92 8.43 1.30
CA GLN A 59 -13.71 7.74 2.57
C GLN A 59 -13.28 6.30 2.30
N CYS A 60 -12.30 5.82 3.05
CA CYS A 60 -11.93 4.41 3.06
C CYS A 60 -13.13 3.55 3.49
N ALA A 61 -13.27 2.37 2.86
CA ALA A 61 -14.36 1.46 3.20
C ALA A 61 -14.21 0.83 4.60
N SER A 62 -12.96 0.69 5.04
CA SER A 62 -12.55 -0.08 6.22
C SER A 62 -12.20 0.78 7.45
N CYS A 63 -12.12 2.10 7.31
CA CYS A 63 -11.81 3.03 8.40
C CYS A 63 -12.41 4.42 8.10
N PRO A 64 -12.55 5.32 9.10
CA PRO A 64 -13.19 6.63 8.90
C PRO A 64 -12.34 7.67 8.14
N HIS A 65 -11.13 7.30 7.71
CA HIS A 65 -10.22 8.20 7.03
C HIS A 65 -10.66 8.54 5.61
N LYS A 66 -10.32 9.77 5.18
CA LYS A 66 -10.71 10.31 3.87
C LYS A 66 -9.49 10.81 3.12
N TYR A 67 -9.46 10.56 1.81
CA TYR A 67 -8.37 10.96 0.93
C TYR A 67 -8.89 11.85 -0.19
N CYS A 68 -8.26 13.02 -0.39
CA CYS A 68 -8.52 13.83 -1.57
C CYS A 68 -7.99 13.14 -2.83
N ARG A 69 -8.51 13.53 -4.01
CA ARG A 69 -8.09 12.99 -5.32
C ARG A 69 -6.57 12.95 -5.46
N ALA A 70 -5.88 14.06 -5.20
CA ALA A 70 -4.44 14.17 -5.41
C ALA A 70 -3.64 13.20 -4.53
N CYS A 71 -3.98 13.10 -3.24
CA CYS A 71 -3.31 12.19 -2.31
C CYS A 71 -3.59 10.73 -2.65
N LEU A 72 -4.83 10.41 -3.06
CA LEU A 72 -5.21 9.06 -3.45
C LEU A 72 -4.50 8.63 -4.73
N GLU A 73 -4.49 9.47 -5.77
CA GLU A 73 -3.72 9.20 -6.99
C GLU A 73 -2.23 9.01 -6.70
N SER A 74 -1.66 9.85 -5.84
CA SER A 74 -0.26 9.74 -5.41
C SER A 74 0.00 8.40 -4.73
N LEU A 75 -0.86 7.98 -3.80
CA LEU A 75 -0.75 6.68 -3.13
C LEU A 75 -0.81 5.52 -4.12
N PHE A 76 -1.78 5.52 -5.05
CA PHE A 76 -1.88 4.49 -6.07
C PHE A 76 -0.65 4.47 -6.97
N ARG A 77 -0.16 5.61 -7.45
CA ARG A 77 1.08 5.68 -8.25
C ARG A 77 2.29 5.16 -7.50
N LEU A 78 2.46 5.55 -6.23
CA LEU A 78 3.54 5.07 -5.38
C LEU A 78 3.47 3.56 -5.16
N SER A 79 2.27 2.98 -5.03
CA SER A 79 2.12 1.53 -4.90
C SER A 79 2.55 0.74 -6.15
N LEU A 80 2.62 1.37 -7.34
CA LEU A 80 3.08 0.70 -8.56
C LEU A 80 4.60 0.51 -8.59
N THR A 81 5.34 1.37 -7.88
CA THR A 81 6.81 1.36 -7.84
C THR A 81 7.33 0.79 -6.52
N ASP A 82 6.65 1.08 -5.42
CA ASP A 82 7.01 0.62 -4.09
C ASP A 82 6.13 -0.55 -3.64
N THR A 83 6.70 -1.76 -3.71
CA THR A 83 6.06 -3.01 -3.27
C THR A 83 5.58 -3.00 -1.81
N THR A 84 6.12 -2.13 -0.95
CA THR A 84 5.69 -2.04 0.46
C THR A 84 4.36 -1.29 0.63
N LEU A 85 3.99 -0.47 -0.35
CA LEU A 85 2.71 0.24 -0.41
C LEU A 85 1.68 -0.53 -1.25
N PHE A 86 2.05 -1.72 -1.76
CA PHE A 86 1.18 -2.53 -2.59
C PHE A 86 0.63 -3.75 -1.84
N PRO A 87 -0.69 -4.00 -1.89
CA PRO A 87 -1.73 -3.08 -2.37
C PRO A 87 -1.89 -1.86 -1.43
N PRO A 88 -2.45 -0.73 -1.91
CA PRO A 88 -2.75 0.43 -1.10
C PRO A 88 -3.59 0.06 0.13
N LYS A 89 -3.14 0.49 1.30
CA LYS A 89 -3.79 0.28 2.60
C LYS A 89 -4.05 1.59 3.31
N CYS A 90 -5.01 1.57 4.23
CA CYS A 90 -5.20 2.56 5.28
C CYS A 90 -5.51 1.82 6.60
N CYS A 91 -4.72 2.07 7.64
CA CYS A 91 -4.84 1.42 8.96
C CYS A 91 -4.78 -0.11 8.88
N GLY A 92 -3.76 -0.65 8.22
CA GLY A 92 -3.66 -2.09 7.97
C GLY A 92 -4.69 -2.69 6.99
N GLN A 93 -5.74 -1.95 6.62
CA GLN A 93 -6.83 -2.46 5.78
C GLN A 93 -6.70 -2.02 4.33
N LEU A 94 -7.05 -2.90 3.39
CA LEU A 94 -7.00 -2.60 1.96
C LEU A 94 -7.90 -1.42 1.61
N ILE A 95 -7.42 -0.52 0.75
CA ILE A 95 -8.23 0.49 0.07
C ILE A 95 -8.73 -0.15 -1.25
N PRO A 96 -10.00 -0.56 -1.36
CA PRO A 96 -10.49 -1.22 -2.56
C PRO A 96 -10.50 -0.27 -3.74
N LEU A 97 -9.99 -0.72 -4.89
CA LEU A 97 -9.94 0.07 -6.12
C LEU A 97 -11.35 0.55 -6.51
N GLU A 98 -12.36 -0.31 -6.31
CA GLU A 98 -13.77 -0.10 -6.63
C GLU A 98 -14.33 1.17 -5.98
N THR A 99 -14.01 1.42 -4.70
CA THR A 99 -14.46 2.61 -3.96
C THR A 99 -13.78 3.88 -4.47
N CYS A 100 -12.58 3.75 -5.03
CA CYS A 100 -11.73 4.86 -5.46
C CYS A 100 -11.88 5.22 -6.94
N ARG A 101 -12.52 4.38 -7.76
CA ARG A 101 -12.59 4.53 -9.24
C ARG A 101 -13.04 5.92 -9.69
N ILE A 102 -13.94 6.56 -8.95
CA ILE A 102 -14.48 7.88 -9.28
C ILE A 102 -13.41 8.99 -9.23
N LEU A 103 -12.36 8.81 -8.43
CA LEU A 103 -11.28 9.78 -8.25
C LEU A 103 -10.02 9.43 -9.04
N LEU A 104 -9.91 8.22 -9.59
CA LEU A 104 -8.71 7.77 -10.29
C LEU A 104 -8.88 7.85 -11.81
N SER A 105 -7.81 8.18 -12.53
CA SER A 105 -7.84 8.16 -13.99
C SER A 105 -7.96 6.72 -14.53
N PRO A 106 -8.64 6.51 -15.68
CA PRO A 106 -8.72 5.19 -16.32
C PRO A 106 -7.35 4.55 -16.58
N ASP A 107 -6.36 5.36 -16.96
CA ASP A 107 -4.99 4.90 -17.19
C ASP A 107 -4.32 4.38 -15.91
N LEU A 108 -4.51 5.06 -14.78
CA LEU A 108 -3.97 4.63 -13.49
C LEU A 108 -4.65 3.36 -13.00
N ILE A 109 -5.97 3.23 -13.20
CA ILE A 109 -6.73 2.00 -12.90
C ILE A 109 -6.16 0.81 -13.68
N LYS A 110 -5.93 0.99 -14.99
CA LYS A 110 -5.36 -0.07 -15.84
C LYS A 110 -3.95 -0.46 -15.39
N GLN A 111 -3.07 0.53 -15.19
CA GLN A 111 -1.71 0.27 -14.71
C GLN A 111 -1.69 -0.47 -13.37
N PHE A 112 -2.61 -0.13 -12.46
CA PHE A 112 -2.75 -0.81 -11.19
C PHE A 112 -3.20 -2.26 -11.35
N GLN A 113 -4.16 -2.54 -12.23
CA GLN A 113 -4.62 -3.91 -12.51
C GLN A 113 -3.51 -4.77 -13.12
N ASP A 114 -2.75 -4.22 -14.08
CA ASP A 114 -1.60 -4.91 -14.69
C ASP A 114 -0.52 -5.20 -13.64
N LYS A 115 -0.20 -4.22 -12.79
CA LYS A 115 0.76 -4.39 -11.68
C LYS A 115 0.28 -5.33 -10.60
N LYS A 116 -1.03 -5.41 -10.35
CA LYS A 116 -1.62 -6.35 -9.42
C LYS A 116 -1.36 -7.79 -9.84
N LEU A 117 -1.55 -8.12 -11.11
CA LEU A 117 -1.23 -9.44 -11.63
C LEU A 117 0.25 -9.77 -11.45
N GLU A 118 1.14 -8.82 -11.77
CA GLU A 118 2.58 -8.98 -11.55
C GLU A 118 2.86 -9.28 -10.06
N PHE A 119 2.43 -8.41 -9.15
CA PHE A 119 2.78 -8.53 -7.74
C PHE A 119 2.13 -9.72 -7.02
N ASP A 120 0.92 -10.12 -7.42
CA ASP A 120 0.25 -11.31 -6.89
C ASP A 120 0.85 -12.61 -7.46
N THR A 121 1.66 -12.57 -8.53
CA THR A 121 2.32 -13.76 -9.10
C THR A 121 3.56 -14.16 -8.28
N PRO A 122 3.60 -15.36 -7.66
CA PRO A 122 4.81 -15.87 -7.01
C PRO A 122 5.89 -16.23 -8.04
N GLY A 123 7.16 -16.07 -7.67
CA GLY A 123 8.26 -16.47 -8.56
C GLY A 123 8.32 -15.71 -9.89
N ARG A 124 7.87 -14.44 -9.92
CA ARG A 124 7.82 -13.57 -11.12
C ARG A 124 9.01 -13.76 -12.06
N THR A 125 8.69 -13.85 -13.34
CA THR A 125 9.67 -13.89 -14.43
C THR A 125 9.56 -12.59 -15.22
N TYR A 126 10.72 -12.02 -15.54
CA TYR A 126 10.83 -10.83 -16.38
C TYR A 126 11.64 -11.20 -17.62
N CYS A 127 11.46 -10.46 -18.71
CA CYS A 127 12.32 -10.61 -19.88
C CYS A 127 13.79 -10.45 -19.48
N HIS A 128 14.63 -11.42 -19.83
CA HIS A 128 16.06 -11.41 -19.50
C HIS A 128 16.83 -10.21 -20.06
N ARG A 129 16.31 -9.53 -21.09
CA ARG A 129 16.95 -8.33 -21.66
C ARG A 129 16.79 -7.17 -20.67
N PRO A 130 17.89 -6.62 -20.11
CA PRO A 130 17.80 -5.57 -19.09
C PRO A 130 17.06 -4.31 -19.58
N THR A 131 17.22 -3.96 -20.86
CA THR A 131 16.52 -2.84 -21.51
C THR A 131 15.03 -3.08 -21.74
N CYS A 132 14.56 -4.33 -21.65
CA CYS A 132 13.16 -4.69 -21.82
C CYS A 132 12.46 -4.91 -20.48
N SER A 133 13.00 -5.80 -19.63
CA SER A 133 12.54 -6.13 -18.28
C SER A 133 11.01 -6.24 -18.10
N THR A 134 10.30 -6.59 -19.17
CA THR A 134 8.84 -6.68 -19.17
C THR A 134 8.41 -7.90 -18.39
N PHE A 135 7.44 -7.76 -17.49
CA PHE A 135 6.86 -8.87 -16.75
C PHE A 135 6.28 -9.92 -17.71
N LEU A 136 6.60 -11.18 -17.45
CA LEU A 136 6.11 -12.33 -18.20
C LEU A 136 5.11 -13.09 -17.31
N PRO A 137 3.83 -13.14 -17.70
CA PRO A 137 2.84 -13.93 -16.98
C PRO A 137 3.23 -15.42 -16.87
N PRO A 138 2.71 -16.14 -15.87
CA PRO A 138 2.94 -17.57 -15.72
C PRO A 138 2.70 -18.32 -17.04
N SER A 139 3.72 -19.04 -17.50
CA SER A 139 3.74 -19.75 -18.79
C SER A 139 4.67 -20.97 -18.72
N THR A 140 4.68 -21.78 -19.77
CA THR A 140 5.61 -22.91 -19.90
C THR A 140 7.03 -22.42 -20.22
N ASN A 141 8.04 -23.26 -19.99
CA ASN A 141 9.41 -22.92 -20.33
C ASN A 141 9.68 -23.19 -21.83
N PRO A 142 10.14 -22.22 -22.64
CA PRO A 142 10.46 -20.83 -22.29
C PRO A 142 9.27 -19.87 -22.35
N ALA A 143 9.38 -18.78 -21.60
CA ALA A 143 8.46 -17.65 -21.70
C ALA A 143 8.89 -16.69 -22.82
N THR A 144 7.99 -16.41 -23.76
CA THR A 144 8.22 -15.46 -24.86
C THR A 144 7.76 -14.06 -24.45
N CYS A 145 8.63 -13.07 -24.59
CA CYS A 145 8.31 -11.68 -24.27
C CYS A 145 7.38 -11.06 -25.33
N PRO A 146 6.22 -10.50 -24.95
CA PRO A 146 5.30 -9.89 -25.92
C PRO A 146 5.85 -8.58 -26.53
N LYS A 147 6.81 -7.91 -25.87
CA LYS A 147 7.37 -6.62 -26.31
C LYS A 147 8.53 -6.77 -27.28
N CYS A 148 9.46 -7.68 -27.00
CA CYS A 148 10.69 -7.85 -27.79
C CYS A 148 10.84 -9.23 -28.43
N LEU A 149 9.84 -10.12 -28.27
CA LEU A 149 9.75 -11.46 -28.85
C LEU A 149 10.87 -12.44 -28.42
N THR A 150 11.73 -12.04 -27.49
CA THR A 150 12.80 -12.93 -27.00
C THR A 150 12.31 -13.92 -25.96
N GLN A 151 13.00 -15.06 -25.89
CA GLN A 151 12.67 -16.16 -25.00
C GLN A 151 13.52 -16.13 -23.73
N THR A 152 12.86 -16.27 -22.58
CA THR A 152 13.48 -16.31 -21.26
C THR A 152 13.22 -17.67 -20.62
N CYS A 153 14.26 -18.27 -20.03
CA CYS A 153 14.11 -19.49 -19.27
C CYS A 153 13.41 -19.18 -17.95
N ILE A 154 12.23 -19.74 -17.68
CA ILE A 154 11.48 -19.45 -16.44
C ILE A 154 12.15 -20.02 -15.19
N LYS A 155 13.06 -20.99 -15.36
CA LYS A 155 13.77 -21.66 -14.26
C LYS A 155 14.92 -20.81 -13.74
N CYS A 156 15.82 -20.40 -14.62
CA CYS A 156 17.01 -19.60 -14.26
C CYS A 156 16.88 -18.10 -14.56
N LYS A 157 15.80 -17.66 -15.19
CA LYS A 157 15.51 -16.26 -15.55
C LYS A 157 16.47 -15.60 -16.54
N ASN A 158 17.42 -16.37 -17.09
CA ASN A 158 18.33 -15.95 -18.15
C ASN A 158 17.74 -16.17 -19.54
N ALA A 159 18.49 -15.79 -20.58
CA ALA A 159 18.16 -16.12 -21.97
C ALA A 159 17.90 -17.62 -22.12
N TYR A 160 16.87 -17.98 -22.91
CA TYR A 160 16.55 -19.38 -23.13
C TYR A 160 17.71 -20.11 -23.80
N HIS A 161 18.08 -21.26 -23.23
CA HIS A 161 19.27 -22.02 -23.60
C HIS A 161 18.93 -23.43 -24.14
N GLY A 162 17.71 -23.62 -24.65
CA GLY A 162 17.29 -24.89 -25.24
C GLY A 162 17.25 -26.04 -24.24
N THR A 163 17.84 -27.17 -24.61
CA THR A 163 17.95 -28.39 -23.78
C THR A 163 19.12 -28.37 -22.82
N ASN A 164 20.01 -27.37 -22.89
CA ASN A 164 21.12 -27.25 -21.95
C ASN A 164 20.58 -27.10 -20.52
N ASN A 165 21.33 -27.57 -19.52
CA ASN A 165 20.99 -27.30 -18.14
C ASN A 165 21.13 -25.80 -17.84
N CYS A 166 20.35 -25.31 -16.87
CA CYS A 166 20.55 -23.98 -16.33
C CYS A 166 21.95 -23.91 -15.72
N GLY A 167 22.80 -23.01 -16.23
CA GLY A 167 24.13 -22.77 -15.67
C GLY A 167 24.05 -22.24 -14.24
N GLU A 168 25.12 -22.44 -13.48
CA GLU A 168 25.27 -21.83 -12.16
C GLU A 168 25.39 -20.30 -12.30
N ASP A 169 24.58 -19.59 -11.52
CA ASP A 169 24.63 -18.14 -11.46
C ASP A 169 25.61 -17.71 -10.35
N LEU A 170 26.86 -17.49 -10.74
CA LEU A 170 27.94 -17.03 -9.85
C LEU A 170 27.59 -15.72 -9.14
N ALA A 171 26.83 -14.82 -9.80
CA ALA A 171 26.41 -13.56 -9.17
C ALA A 171 25.39 -13.82 -8.06
N THR A 172 24.44 -14.74 -8.30
CA THR A 172 23.53 -15.21 -7.23
C THR A 172 24.31 -15.86 -6.08
N GLN A 173 25.33 -16.67 -6.36
CA GLN A 173 26.15 -17.30 -5.31
C GLN A 173 26.87 -16.26 -4.43
N GLU A 174 27.43 -15.21 -5.03
CA GLU A 174 28.10 -14.15 -4.26
C GLU A 174 27.11 -13.35 -3.40
N ILE A 175 25.91 -13.06 -3.91
CA ILE A 175 24.84 -12.42 -3.12
C ILE A 175 24.44 -13.31 -1.93
N LEU A 176 24.37 -14.64 -2.11
CA LEU A 176 24.06 -15.56 -1.02
C LEU A 176 25.17 -15.63 0.02
N ARG A 177 26.43 -15.54 -0.42
CA ARG A 177 27.59 -15.48 0.48
C ARG A 177 27.59 -14.19 1.31
N LEU A 178 27.31 -13.06 0.67
CA LEU A 178 27.15 -11.78 1.37
C LEU A 178 25.98 -11.85 2.35
N ALA A 179 24.82 -12.34 1.93
CA ALA A 179 23.66 -12.50 2.80
C ALA A 179 23.96 -13.35 4.05
N THR A 180 24.73 -14.43 3.89
CA THR A 180 25.17 -15.26 5.03
C THR A 180 26.08 -14.46 5.98
N THR A 181 26.96 -13.62 5.44
CA THR A 181 27.89 -12.79 6.22
C THR A 181 27.16 -11.70 7.00
N GLU A 182 26.17 -11.05 6.37
CA GLU A 182 25.35 -9.99 6.97
C GLU A 182 24.18 -10.54 7.81
N GLY A 183 23.96 -11.86 7.81
CA GLY A 183 22.83 -12.49 8.51
C GLY A 183 21.46 -12.26 7.85
N TRP A 184 21.41 -11.80 6.59
CA TRP A 184 20.17 -11.62 5.86
C TRP A 184 19.49 -12.95 5.54
N GLN A 185 18.16 -12.96 5.60
CA GLN A 185 17.36 -14.15 5.37
C GLN A 185 16.56 -14.05 4.06
N ARG A 186 16.39 -15.17 3.36
CA ARG A 186 15.49 -15.24 2.19
C ARG A 186 14.10 -15.68 2.62
N CYS A 187 13.09 -14.97 2.13
CA CYS A 187 11.71 -15.43 2.26
C CYS A 187 11.55 -16.84 1.66
N PRO A 188 10.97 -17.81 2.39
CA PRO A 188 10.85 -19.19 1.91
C PRO A 188 9.94 -19.30 0.67
N SER A 189 9.01 -18.37 0.50
CA SER A 189 8.05 -18.34 -0.62
C SER A 189 8.61 -17.60 -1.85
N CYS A 190 8.85 -16.29 -1.75
CA CYS A 190 9.22 -15.47 -2.91
C CYS A 190 10.73 -15.32 -3.13
N LYS A 191 11.56 -15.81 -2.19
CA LYS A 191 13.02 -15.78 -2.22
C LYS A 191 13.66 -14.38 -2.20
N THR A 192 12.88 -13.33 -1.96
CA THR A 192 13.36 -11.97 -1.66
C THR A 192 14.25 -11.98 -0.43
N MET A 193 15.33 -11.21 -0.48
CA MET A 193 16.24 -11.01 0.65
C MET A 193 15.61 -10.06 1.67
N VAL A 194 15.72 -10.41 2.94
CA VAL A 194 15.16 -9.68 4.08
C VAL A 194 16.27 -9.42 5.08
N ASP A 195 16.43 -8.15 5.43
CA ASP A 195 17.22 -7.70 6.56
C ASP A 195 16.28 -7.42 7.74
N LEU A 196 16.75 -7.65 8.96
CA LEU A 196 16.02 -7.40 10.21
C LEU A 196 16.90 -6.59 11.17
N ALA A 197 16.76 -5.27 11.09
CA ALA A 197 17.48 -4.32 11.95
C ALA A 197 17.06 -4.42 13.41
N HIS A 198 15.76 -4.51 13.69
CA HIS A 198 15.20 -4.62 15.04
C HIS A 198 13.87 -5.39 15.00
N GLY A 199 13.37 -5.80 16.18
CA GLY A 199 12.12 -6.55 16.31
C GLY A 199 12.35 -8.05 16.55
N CYS A 200 11.25 -8.80 16.60
CA CYS A 200 11.27 -10.23 16.85
C CYS A 200 11.58 -11.03 15.56
N ASN A 201 11.86 -12.32 15.71
CA ASN A 201 12.13 -13.24 14.62
C ASN A 201 10.87 -13.62 13.81
N HIS A 202 9.70 -13.05 14.11
CA HIS A 202 8.50 -13.16 13.27
C HIS A 202 8.58 -12.14 12.13
N ILE A 203 8.73 -12.63 10.90
CA ILE A 203 8.78 -11.78 9.71
C ILE A 203 7.54 -12.00 8.87
N THR A 204 6.84 -10.92 8.54
CA THR A 204 5.87 -10.90 7.45
C THR A 204 6.54 -10.38 6.18
N CYS A 205 6.84 -11.25 5.22
CA CYS A 205 7.41 -10.84 3.94
C CYS A 205 6.43 -9.94 3.16
N ARG A 206 6.94 -9.13 2.23
CA ARG A 206 6.11 -8.38 1.25
C ARG A 206 5.16 -9.26 0.41
N CYS A 207 5.48 -10.55 0.23
CA CYS A 207 4.56 -11.52 -0.39
C CYS A 207 3.54 -12.11 0.59
N ARG A 208 3.42 -11.54 1.80
CA ARG A 208 2.57 -11.95 2.92
C ARG A 208 2.89 -13.29 3.56
N THR A 209 4.01 -13.92 3.19
CA THR A 209 4.47 -15.13 3.87
C THR A 209 5.05 -14.75 5.23
N GLU A 210 4.50 -15.34 6.28
CA GLU A 210 5.00 -15.24 7.65
C GLU A 210 6.01 -16.35 7.93
N PHE A 211 7.21 -15.99 8.36
CA PHE A 211 8.30 -16.95 8.55
C PHE A 211 9.25 -16.53 9.67
N CYS A 212 10.01 -17.49 10.19
CA CYS A 212 11.05 -17.26 11.19
C CYS A 212 12.33 -16.70 10.53
N TYR A 213 12.80 -15.54 10.98
CA TYR A 213 14.04 -14.93 10.45
C TYR A 213 15.27 -15.84 10.59
N VAL A 214 15.35 -16.61 11.69
CA VAL A 214 16.51 -17.45 12.00
C VAL A 214 16.65 -18.62 11.01
N CYS A 215 15.56 -19.32 10.71
CA CYS A 215 15.62 -20.59 9.97
C CYS A 215 14.82 -20.61 8.66
N ALA A 216 14.14 -19.51 8.31
CA ALA A 216 13.22 -19.42 7.17
C ALA A 216 12.02 -20.39 7.19
N ALA A 217 11.80 -21.15 8.26
CA ALA A 217 10.62 -21.99 8.40
C ALA A 217 9.35 -21.12 8.51
N LEU A 218 8.20 -21.65 8.08
CA LEU A 218 6.92 -20.96 8.25
C LEU A 218 6.69 -20.63 9.73
N TRP A 219 6.06 -19.49 10.00
CA TRP A 219 5.90 -19.02 11.37
C TRP A 219 5.22 -20.09 12.27
N ARG A 220 5.72 -20.24 13.50
CA ARG A 220 5.30 -21.26 14.49
C ARG A 220 5.48 -22.73 14.06
N THR A 221 6.29 -23.01 13.03
CA THR A 221 6.67 -24.40 12.65
C THR A 221 8.06 -24.81 13.13
N CYS A 222 8.75 -23.96 13.88
CA CYS A 222 10.09 -24.20 14.43
C CYS A 222 10.14 -23.85 15.92
N SER A 223 11.20 -24.28 16.61
CA SER A 223 11.48 -23.98 18.03
C SER A 223 12.51 -22.87 18.23
N CYS A 224 12.81 -22.07 17.19
CA CYS A 224 13.72 -20.94 17.31
C CYS A 224 13.20 -19.92 18.33
N ALA A 225 14.11 -19.24 19.02
CA ALA A 225 13.74 -18.16 19.91
C ALA A 225 12.96 -17.07 19.15
N VAL A 226 11.92 -16.52 19.78
CA VAL A 226 11.16 -15.39 19.22
C VAL A 226 12.05 -14.15 19.17
N TRP A 227 13.03 -14.04 20.05
CA TRP A 227 13.91 -12.88 20.17
C TRP A 227 15.37 -13.22 19.99
N ASP A 228 16.09 -12.27 19.40
CA ASP A 228 17.53 -12.16 19.56
C ASP A 228 17.81 -11.15 20.68
N GLU A 229 18.47 -11.61 21.75
CA GLU A 229 18.67 -10.82 22.97
C GLU A 229 19.47 -9.55 22.71
N ARG A 230 20.45 -9.61 21.80
CA ARG A 230 21.28 -8.46 21.46
C ARG A 230 20.46 -7.38 20.76
N ARG A 231 19.69 -7.71 19.71
CA ARG A 231 18.82 -6.75 19.02
C ARG A 231 17.74 -6.16 19.92
N LEU A 232 17.19 -6.99 20.81
CA LEU A 232 16.19 -6.55 21.79
C LEU A 232 16.78 -5.51 22.75
N LEU A 233 17.98 -5.77 23.29
CA LEU A 233 18.71 -4.83 24.16
C LEU A 233 19.14 -3.56 23.41
N GLU A 234 19.65 -3.69 22.19
CA GLU A 234 20.04 -2.55 21.34
C GLU A 234 18.84 -1.62 21.09
N ARG A 235 17.68 -2.18 20.70
CA ARG A 235 16.45 -1.39 20.49
C ARG A 235 15.95 -0.76 21.79
N ALA A 236 15.99 -1.48 22.91
CA ALA A 236 15.60 -0.94 24.20
C ALA A 236 16.47 0.25 24.63
N ASN A 237 17.79 0.18 24.41
CA ASN A 237 18.70 1.30 24.67
C ASN A 237 18.35 2.53 23.83
N VAL A 238 18.14 2.35 22.51
CA VAL A 238 17.75 3.44 21.60
C VAL A 238 16.48 4.13 22.08
N ILE A 239 15.46 3.37 22.48
CA ILE A 239 14.19 3.93 22.98
C ILE A 239 14.39 4.69 24.30
N VAL A 240 15.14 4.12 25.25
CA VAL A 240 15.42 4.78 26.53
C VAL A 240 16.20 6.08 26.31
N ASP A 241 17.23 6.07 25.45
CA ASP A 241 18.00 7.28 25.13
C ASP A 241 17.13 8.37 24.51
N ARG A 242 16.28 7.99 23.55
CA ARG A 242 15.32 8.90 22.93
C ARG A 242 14.37 9.52 23.96
N ASN A 243 13.79 8.69 24.84
CA ASN A 243 12.82 9.16 25.83
C ASN A 243 13.47 10.08 26.86
N LEU A 244 14.67 9.75 27.34
CA LEU A 244 15.45 10.62 28.24
C LEU A 244 15.84 11.95 27.58
N ALA A 245 16.19 11.93 26.30
CA ALA A 245 16.48 13.15 25.54
C ALA A 245 15.22 14.04 25.41
N ALA A 246 14.05 13.46 25.16
CA ALA A 246 12.78 14.19 25.07
C ALA A 246 12.36 14.82 26.41
N GLU A 247 12.70 14.18 27.53
CA GLU A 247 12.48 14.70 28.89
C GLU A 247 13.52 15.76 29.33
N GLY A 248 14.51 16.07 28.48
CA GLY A 248 15.56 17.04 28.81
C GLY A 248 16.60 16.50 29.81
N ALA A 249 16.70 15.18 29.98
CA ALA A 249 17.65 14.52 30.88
C ALA A 249 18.69 13.63 30.17
N PRO A 250 19.30 14.02 29.03
CA PRO A 250 20.29 13.18 28.37
C PRO A 250 21.54 13.04 29.26
N GLY A 251 21.84 11.80 29.69
CA GLY A 251 23.05 11.48 30.47
C GLY A 251 23.02 11.84 31.96
N ALA A 252 21.92 12.38 32.49
CA ALA A 252 21.80 12.78 33.89
C ALA A 252 21.33 11.64 34.83
N VAL A 253 20.86 10.52 34.27
CA VAL A 253 20.29 9.41 35.04
C VAL A 253 21.39 8.46 35.54
N PRO A 254 21.42 8.13 36.85
CA PRO A 254 22.38 7.15 37.38
C PRO A 254 22.33 5.81 36.64
N ALA A 255 23.49 5.17 36.47
CA ALA A 255 23.61 3.93 35.68
C ALA A 255 22.66 2.80 36.15
N ALA A 256 22.48 2.65 37.46
CA ALA A 256 21.56 1.65 38.01
C ALA A 256 20.09 1.94 37.64
N GLN A 257 19.67 3.20 37.68
CA GLN A 257 18.32 3.60 37.29
C GLN A 257 18.13 3.45 35.78
N ARG A 258 19.14 3.82 34.98
CA ARG A 258 19.13 3.57 33.53
C ARG A 258 18.97 2.08 33.21
N HIS A 259 19.70 1.21 33.91
CA HIS A 259 19.58 -0.24 33.72
C HIS A 259 18.14 -0.73 33.95
N VAL A 260 17.47 -0.26 35.00
CA VAL A 260 16.05 -0.58 35.27
C VAL A 260 15.14 -0.11 34.14
N LEU A 261 15.35 1.09 33.59
CA LEU A 261 14.58 1.59 32.46
C LEU A 261 14.76 0.72 31.21
N VAL A 262 16.00 0.32 30.90
CA VAL A 262 16.29 -0.56 29.75
C VAL A 262 15.63 -1.92 29.94
N GLN A 263 15.72 -2.54 31.12
CA GLN A 263 15.08 -3.84 31.39
C GLN A 263 13.56 -3.76 31.30
N ARG A 264 12.95 -2.66 31.77
CA ARG A 264 11.51 -2.42 31.60
C ARG A 264 11.14 -2.30 30.12
N GLN A 265 11.94 -1.58 29.33
CA GLN A 265 11.69 -1.42 27.90
C GLN A 265 11.85 -2.74 27.14
N VAL A 266 12.82 -3.57 27.51
CA VAL A 266 12.96 -4.93 26.99
C VAL A 266 11.65 -5.71 27.20
N GLN A 267 11.08 -5.66 28.40
CA GLN A 267 9.83 -6.36 28.69
C GLN A 267 8.66 -5.84 27.84
N ILE A 268 8.53 -4.52 27.67
CA ILE A 268 7.52 -3.91 26.79
C ILE A 268 7.67 -4.43 25.36
N LEU A 269 8.90 -4.42 24.82
CA LEU A 269 9.17 -4.92 23.48
C LEU A 269 8.81 -6.41 23.34
N VAL A 270 9.08 -7.22 24.38
CA VAL A 270 8.70 -8.64 24.40
C VAL A 270 7.19 -8.82 24.40
N ASP A 271 6.48 -8.10 25.25
CA ASP A 271 5.04 -8.27 25.45
C ASP A 271 4.23 -7.73 24.25
N ASP A 272 4.67 -6.62 23.64
CA ASP A 272 3.95 -5.90 22.60
C ASP A 272 4.49 -6.12 21.17
N HIS A 273 5.21 -7.21 20.89
CA HIS A 273 5.80 -7.45 19.57
C HIS A 273 4.82 -7.78 18.44
N GLU A 274 3.62 -8.23 18.78
CA GLU A 274 2.49 -8.39 17.84
C GLU A 274 1.54 -7.16 17.95
N CYS A 275 2.09 -5.95 18.18
CA CYS A 275 1.31 -4.71 18.32
C CYS A 275 0.51 -4.38 17.04
N GLY A 276 -0.79 -4.09 17.22
CA GLY A 276 -1.70 -3.67 16.14
C GLY A 276 -1.59 -2.19 15.75
N HIS A 277 -0.77 -1.41 16.46
CA HIS A 277 -0.54 0.02 16.23
C HIS A 277 -1.81 0.89 16.21
N ASP A 278 -2.76 0.66 17.12
CA ASP A 278 -4.00 1.44 17.18
C ASP A 278 -3.85 2.78 17.90
N GLY A 279 -2.84 2.90 18.76
CA GLY A 279 -2.62 4.05 19.64
C GLY A 279 -1.35 4.83 19.29
N TRP A 280 -1.50 6.11 18.92
CA TRP A 280 -0.39 6.98 18.56
C TRP A 280 -0.38 8.28 19.34
N SER A 281 0.82 8.72 19.72
CA SER A 281 1.09 10.05 20.26
C SER A 281 1.97 10.83 19.29
N ARG A 282 1.83 12.16 19.27
CA ARG A 282 2.69 13.03 18.48
C ARG A 282 3.92 13.43 19.31
N LEU A 283 5.10 13.33 18.72
CA LEU A 283 6.34 13.89 19.24
C LEU A 283 6.78 15.02 18.33
N ASP A 284 6.98 16.21 18.90
CA ASP A 284 7.51 17.35 18.17
C ASP A 284 9.04 17.34 18.20
N GLY A 285 9.66 17.76 17.09
CA GLY A 285 11.10 17.73 16.88
C GLY A 285 11.51 17.02 15.59
N CYS A 286 12.83 16.84 15.43
CA CYS A 286 13.43 16.19 14.28
C CYS A 286 13.68 14.71 14.57
N TYR A 287 13.05 13.80 13.83
CA TYR A 287 13.18 12.36 14.04
C TYR A 287 13.23 11.60 12.72
N GLU A 288 13.90 10.46 12.71
CA GLU A 288 13.88 9.50 11.60
C GLU A 288 12.72 8.52 11.76
N CYS A 289 12.05 8.19 10.67
CA CYS A 289 10.98 7.19 10.65
C CYS A 289 11.56 5.77 10.60
N ASP A 290 11.17 4.89 11.54
CA ASP A 290 11.64 3.51 11.61
C ASP A 290 11.27 2.69 10.35
N GLU A 291 10.23 3.10 9.61
CA GLU A 291 9.69 2.36 8.46
C GLU A 291 10.22 2.80 7.09
N CYS A 292 10.45 4.10 6.91
CA CYS A 292 10.90 4.64 5.63
C CYS A 292 12.25 5.34 5.68
N TYR A 293 12.82 5.50 6.87
CA TYR A 293 14.11 6.18 7.11
C TYR A 293 14.13 7.65 6.63
N ASP A 294 12.96 8.23 6.34
CA ASP A 294 12.87 9.66 6.10
C ASP A 294 13.10 10.41 7.42
N ILE A 295 13.80 11.54 7.34
CA ILE A 295 13.97 12.48 8.45
C ILE A 295 12.82 13.48 8.41
N LEU A 296 12.04 13.54 9.50
CA LEU A 296 10.89 14.40 9.67
C LEU A 296 11.30 15.57 10.58
N PRO A 297 11.45 16.79 10.05
CA PRO A 297 12.06 17.89 10.79
C PRO A 297 11.17 18.51 11.89
N TRP A 298 9.86 18.24 11.86
CA TRP A 298 8.89 18.95 12.70
C TRP A 298 8.21 18.06 13.74
N PHE A 299 7.80 16.85 13.34
CA PHE A 299 7.15 15.91 14.24
C PHE A 299 7.17 14.49 13.67
N ILE A 300 6.93 13.52 14.56
CA ILE A 300 6.71 12.12 14.23
C ILE A 300 5.59 11.53 15.09
N TRP A 301 5.05 10.38 14.70
CA TRP A 301 4.13 9.61 15.54
C TRP A 301 4.88 8.50 16.27
N VAL A 302 4.66 8.36 17.58
CA VAL A 302 5.14 7.24 18.38
C VAL A 302 3.98 6.33 18.75
N CYS A 303 4.15 5.02 18.57
CA CYS A 303 3.17 4.04 19.02
C CYS A 303 3.20 3.96 20.55
N ARG A 304 2.02 4.03 21.18
CA ARG A 304 1.89 4.01 22.65
C ARG A 304 2.11 2.64 23.29
N GLN A 305 2.25 1.59 22.49
CA GLN A 305 2.44 0.21 22.94
C GLN A 305 3.89 -0.24 22.72
N CYS A 306 4.38 -0.16 21.49
CA CYS A 306 5.70 -0.70 21.12
C CYS A 306 6.77 0.36 20.82
N ASP A 307 6.50 1.65 21.09
CA ASP A 307 7.45 2.76 20.90
C ASP A 307 7.97 2.98 19.47
N LEU A 308 7.35 2.35 18.47
CA LEU A 308 7.68 2.53 17.05
C LEU A 308 7.47 3.99 16.61
N LEU A 309 8.44 4.56 15.91
CA LEU A 309 8.37 5.88 15.29
C LEU A 309 7.96 5.76 13.82
N ALA A 310 6.83 6.35 13.46
CA ALA A 310 6.35 6.34 12.08
C ALA A 310 5.94 7.74 11.61
N CYS A 311 6.31 8.07 10.37
CA CYS A 311 5.72 9.22 9.68
C CYS A 311 4.23 8.96 9.40
N SER A 312 3.45 10.01 9.12
CA SER A 312 2.02 9.88 8.82
C SER A 312 1.73 8.88 7.70
N ARG A 313 2.57 8.83 6.66
CA ARG A 313 2.39 7.90 5.53
C ARG A 313 2.61 6.45 5.95
N CYS A 314 3.67 6.16 6.69
CA CYS A 314 3.99 4.81 7.14
C CYS A 314 2.94 4.29 8.12
N ARG A 315 2.53 5.14 9.07
CA ARG A 315 1.46 4.86 10.03
C ARG A 315 0.17 4.40 9.37
N TYR A 316 -0.26 5.06 8.28
CA TYR A 316 -1.53 4.73 7.65
C TYR A 316 -1.38 3.68 6.54
N ASN A 317 -0.30 3.70 5.76
CA ASN A 317 -0.25 2.97 4.50
C ASN A 317 0.69 1.76 4.50
N ARG A 318 1.56 1.62 5.53
CA ARG A 318 2.51 0.49 5.63
C ARG A 318 2.16 -0.45 6.79
N LEU A 319 1.97 0.14 7.97
CA LEU A 319 1.49 -0.52 9.18
C LEU A 319 0.00 -0.85 9.03
#